data_AF-A0A2W1MDH0-F1
#
_entry.id   AF-A0A2W1MDH0-F1
#
_cell.length_a   1.000
_cell.length_b   1.000
_cell.length_c   1.000
_cell.angle_alpha   90.00
_cell.angle_beta   90.00
_cell.angle_gamma   90.00
#
_symmetry.space_group_name_H-M   'P 1'
#
loop_
_entity.id
_entity.type
_entity.pdbx_description
1 polymer ?
#
loop_
_entity_poly.entity_id
_entity_poly.type
_entity_poly.pdbx_seq_one_letter_code
_entity_poly.pdbx_strand_id
1 'polypeptide(L)'
;MLAAVLLPWLAGCANGAHRLPYDSWRLGLGTPNYMDVWIETADAVDVRERVFRRAMSGIGSTQHPKDIDSTDPRGWPEQPEVA
;
A
#
# COMPACT_ATOMS: atom_id res chain seq x y z
N MET A 1 -45.05 -3.02 -8.23
CA MET A 1 -44.77 -2.34 -6.95
C MET A 1 -43.49 -2.81 -6.24
N LEU A 2 -43.00 -4.04 -6.44
CA LEU A 2 -41.71 -4.50 -5.87
C LEU A 2 -40.48 -3.71 -6.36
N ALA A 3 -40.43 -3.31 -7.63
CA ALA A 3 -39.29 -2.58 -8.19
C ALA A 3 -39.05 -1.20 -7.55
N ALA A 4 -40.13 -0.51 -7.15
CA ALA A 4 -40.04 0.82 -6.52
C ALA A 4 -39.44 0.78 -5.10
N VAL A 5 -39.52 -0.36 -4.42
CA VAL A 5 -38.94 -0.56 -3.09
C VAL A 5 -37.46 -0.95 -3.18
N LEU A 6 -37.04 -1.66 -4.22
CA LEU A 6 -35.65 -2.10 -4.40
C LEU A 6 -34.69 -0.93 -4.74
N LEU A 7 -35.11 0.01 -5.60
CA LEU A 7 -34.27 1.14 -6.04
C LEU A 7 -33.64 1.98 -4.90
N PRO A 8 -34.36 2.41 -3.85
CA PRO A 8 -33.76 3.17 -2.77
C PRO A 8 -32.77 2.36 -1.91
N TRP A 9 -32.90 1.03 -1.84
CA TRP A 9 -31.95 0.17 -1.14
C TRP A 9 -30.61 0.07 -1.87
N LEU A 10 -30.60 0.14 -3.21
CA LEU A 10 -29.34 0.19 -3.98
C LEU A 10 -28.64 1.55 -3.91
N ALA A 11 -29.40 2.65 -3.74
CA ALA A 11 -28.83 4.00 -3.66
C ALA A 11 -27.95 4.21 -2.40
N GLY A 12 -28.28 3.53 -1.30
CA GLY A 12 -27.47 3.57 -0.07
C GLY A 12 -26.06 3.00 -0.26
N CYS A 13 -25.89 1.98 -1.11
CA CYS A 13 -24.59 1.37 -1.36
C CYS A 13 -23.63 2.26 -2.17
N ALA A 14 -24.16 3.14 -3.03
CA ALA A 14 -23.35 4.00 -3.89
C ALA A 14 -22.83 5.27 -3.19
N ASN A 15 -23.55 5.77 -2.17
CA ASN A 15 -23.26 7.05 -1.53
C ASN A 15 -22.33 6.97 -0.30
N GLY A 16 -21.93 5.77 0.14
CA GLY A 16 -21.17 5.59 1.38
C GLY A 16 -19.68 5.97 1.31
N ALA A 17 -19.10 6.08 0.11
CA ALA A 17 -17.69 6.42 -0.04
C ALA A 17 -17.54 7.95 -0.19
N HIS A 18 -17.04 8.62 0.85
CA HIS A 18 -16.60 10.01 0.74
C HIS A 18 -15.56 10.14 -0.38
N ARG A 19 -16.01 10.61 -1.56
CA ARG A 19 -15.15 10.74 -2.75
C ARG A 19 -13.99 11.69 -2.44
N LEU A 20 -12.78 11.18 -2.55
CA LEU A 20 -11.56 11.99 -2.50
C LEU A 20 -11.52 12.91 -3.73
N PRO A 21 -10.80 14.04 -3.70
CA PRO A 21 -10.62 14.90 -4.86
C PRO A 21 -9.80 14.26 -6.01
N TYR A 22 -9.41 13.00 -5.85
CA TYR A 22 -8.75 12.13 -6.81
C TYR A 22 -9.48 10.78 -6.81
N ASP A 23 -9.62 10.15 -7.98
CA ASP A 23 -10.43 8.94 -8.15
C ASP A 23 -9.80 7.70 -7.47
N SER A 24 -8.48 7.67 -7.32
CA SER A 24 -7.75 6.62 -6.61
C SER A 24 -6.38 7.11 -6.14
N TRP A 25 -5.80 6.40 -5.17
CA TRP A 25 -4.44 6.63 -4.70
C TRP A 25 -3.86 5.32 -4.15
N ARG A 26 -2.53 5.25 -3.98
CA ARG A 26 -1.83 4.11 -3.37
C ARG A 26 -0.65 4.59 -2.52
N LEU A 27 -0.29 3.80 -1.51
CA LEU A 27 1.00 3.93 -0.84
C LEU A 27 2.07 3.19 -1.65
N GLY A 28 3.29 3.73 -1.67
CA GLY A 28 4.48 3.04 -2.17
C GLY A 28 5.46 2.93 -1.01
N LEU A 29 5.95 1.72 -0.75
CA LEU A 29 6.89 1.44 0.33
C LEU A 29 8.18 0.95 -0.30
N GLY A 30 9.29 1.60 0.02
CA GLY A 30 10.62 1.23 -0.43
C GLY A 30 11.41 0.61 0.71
N THR A 31 12.31 -0.29 0.35
CA THR A 31 13.22 -0.98 1.27
C THR A 31 14.67 -0.69 0.88
N PRO A 32 15.59 -0.64 1.86
CA PRO A 32 17.01 -0.58 1.55
C PRO A 32 17.45 -1.83 0.81
N ASN A 33 18.53 -1.72 0.04
CA ASN A 33 19.07 -2.86 -0.68
C ASN A 33 19.56 -3.95 0.30
N TYR A 34 19.48 -5.20 -0.15
CA TYR A 34 19.83 -6.40 0.62
C TYR A 34 19.04 -6.58 1.93
N MET A 35 17.89 -5.91 2.09
CA MET A 35 16.96 -6.13 3.18
C MET A 35 15.55 -6.45 2.67
N ASP A 36 14.97 -7.53 3.20
CA ASP A 36 13.57 -7.87 3.01
C ASP A 36 12.75 -7.37 4.19
N VAL A 37 11.82 -6.44 3.92
CA VAL A 37 10.88 -5.93 4.92
C VAL A 37 9.46 -6.30 4.53
N TRP A 38 8.77 -6.97 5.44
CA TRP A 38 7.34 -7.21 5.37
C TRP A 38 6.59 -6.13 6.15
N ILE A 39 5.69 -5.43 5.48
CA ILE A 39 4.82 -4.44 6.09
C ILE A 39 3.51 -5.10 6.48
N GLU A 40 3.34 -5.27 7.79
CA GLU A 40 2.12 -5.85 8.34
C GLU A 40 0.90 -4.98 8.09
N THR A 41 1.03 -3.67 8.30
CA THR A 41 -0.06 -2.71 8.11
C THR A 41 0.51 -1.31 7.91
N ALA A 42 -0.03 -0.59 6.94
CA ALA A 42 0.12 0.86 6.79
C ALA A 42 -1.26 1.52 6.84
N ASP A 43 -1.44 2.42 7.81
CA ASP A 43 -2.62 3.26 7.97
C ASP A 43 -2.30 4.67 7.46
N ALA A 44 -3.30 5.34 6.89
CA ALA A 44 -3.17 6.73 6.45
C ALA A 44 -4.25 7.59 7.08
N VAL A 45 -3.87 8.80 7.48
CA VAL A 45 -4.81 9.85 7.88
C VAL A 45 -4.65 11.01 6.91
N ASP A 46 -5.75 11.46 6.31
CA ASP A 46 -5.70 12.60 5.42
C ASP A 46 -5.83 13.95 6.17
N VAL A 47 -5.65 15.05 5.43
CA VAL A 47 -5.76 16.41 5.98
C VAL A 47 -7.15 16.78 6.51
N ARG A 48 -8.16 15.92 6.32
CA ARG A 48 -9.53 16.06 6.84
C ARG A 48 -9.80 15.04 7.96
N GLU A 49 -8.75 14.49 8.56
CA GLU A 49 -8.80 13.51 9.66
C GLU A 49 -9.50 12.19 9.30
N ARG A 50 -9.66 11.88 8.01
CA ARG A 50 -10.22 10.58 7.61
C ARG A 50 -9.15 9.50 7.75
N VAL A 51 -9.50 8.44 8.47
CA VAL A 51 -8.62 7.30 8.72
C VAL A 51 -8.87 6.19 7.70
N PHE A 52 -7.84 5.85 6.95
CA PHE A 52 -7.79 4.71 6.04
C PHE A 52 -6.97 3.61 6.71
N ARG A 53 -7.65 2.72 7.43
CA ARG A 53 -7.02 1.56 8.06
C ARG A 53 -6.66 0.50 7.02
N ARG A 54 -5.51 -0.13 7.19
CA ARG A 54 -4.99 -1.20 6.31
C ARG A 54 -4.96 -0.75 4.85
N ALA A 55 -4.54 0.49 4.63
CA ALA A 55 -4.42 1.08 3.30
C ALA A 55 -3.37 0.34 2.44
N MET A 56 -2.38 -0.28 3.09
CA MET A 56 -1.43 -1.18 2.43
C MET A 56 -0.85 -2.23 3.41
N SER A 57 -0.37 -3.33 2.85
CA SER A 57 0.47 -4.38 3.46
C SER A 57 1.26 -5.07 2.33
N GLY A 58 2.36 -5.73 2.64
CA GLY A 58 3.13 -6.54 1.69
C GLY A 58 4.63 -6.30 1.77
N ILE A 59 5.35 -6.81 0.77
CA ILE A 59 6.81 -6.64 0.65
C ILE A 59 7.10 -5.23 0.10
N GLY A 60 8.04 -4.54 0.74
CA GLY A 60 8.53 -3.27 0.23
C GLY A 60 9.31 -3.44 -1.08
N SER A 61 9.27 -2.42 -1.92
CA SER A 61 10.02 -2.43 -3.18
C SER A 61 11.51 -2.24 -2.90
N THR A 62 12.29 -3.30 -3.10
CA THR A 62 13.76 -3.26 -3.06
C THR A 62 14.33 -3.02 -4.46
N GLN A 63 15.47 -2.35 -4.59
CA GLN A 63 16.20 -2.38 -5.86
C GLN A 63 16.94 -3.72 -5.99
N HIS A 64 17.24 -4.12 -7.22
CA HIS A 64 17.93 -5.39 -7.51
C HIS A 64 19.37 -5.11 -7.96
N PRO A 65 20.31 -4.82 -7.04
CA PRO A 65 21.72 -4.69 -7.40
C PRO A 65 22.29 -6.01 -7.88
N LYS A 66 23.38 -5.96 -8.67
CA LYS A 66 23.89 -7.09 -9.48
C LYS A 66 24.31 -8.32 -8.66
N ASP A 67 24.59 -8.13 -7.39
CA ASP A 67 25.09 -9.08 -6.41
C ASP A 67 24.03 -9.45 -5.36
N ILE A 68 22.78 -8.99 -5.48
CA ILE A 68 21.72 -9.33 -4.52
C ILE A 68 21.39 -10.83 -4.52
N ASP A 69 21.55 -11.50 -5.66
CA ASP A 69 21.37 -12.96 -5.81
C ASP A 69 22.66 -13.74 -5.50
N SER A 70 23.73 -13.07 -5.05
CA SER A 70 24.97 -13.73 -4.68
C SER A 70 24.74 -14.66 -3.49
N THR A 71 25.07 -15.93 -3.68
CA THR A 71 25.02 -16.95 -2.61
C THR A 71 26.18 -16.82 -1.61
N ASP A 72 27.12 -15.89 -1.87
CA ASP A 72 28.19 -15.54 -0.93
C ASP A 72 27.72 -14.38 -0.03
N PRO A 73 27.50 -14.60 1.27
CA PRO A 73 27.12 -13.52 2.20
C PRO A 73 28.20 -12.43 2.34
N ARG A 74 29.41 -12.64 1.81
CA ARG A 74 30.45 -11.59 1.67
C ARG A 74 30.20 -10.66 0.47
N GLY A 75 29.21 -10.95 -0.37
CA GLY A 75 28.86 -10.15 -1.54
C GLY A 75 28.13 -8.84 -1.20
N TRP A 76 27.66 -8.66 0.03
CA TRP A 76 27.01 -7.43 0.44
C TRP A 76 28.06 -6.34 0.74
N PRO A 77 27.81 -5.09 0.34
CA PRO A 77 28.71 -3.99 0.69
C PRO A 77 28.64 -3.72 2.20
N GLU A 78 29.68 -3.08 2.76
CA GLU A 78 29.70 -2.72 4.19
C GLU A 78 28.51 -1.84 4.61
N GLN A 79 27.93 -1.13 3.65
CA GLN A 79 26.71 -0.33 3.81
C GLN A 79 25.65 -0.79 2.80
N PRO A 80 24.96 -1.91 3.07
CA PRO A 80 24.01 -2.53 2.14
C PRO A 80 22.83 -1.62 1.83
N GLU A 81 22.46 -0.77 2.78
CA GLU A 81 21.30 0.11 2.70
C GLU A 81 21.46 1.31 1.75
N VAL A 82 22.68 1.61 1.29
CA VAL A 82 23.01 2.80 0.48
C VAL A 82 23.52 2.45 -0.92
N ALA A 83 23.84 1.18 -1.16
CA ALA A 83 24.49 0.69 -2.38
C ALA A 83 23.52 0.55 -3.57
#